data_AF-A0A7D9EIB4-F1
#
_entry.id   AF-A0A7D9EIB4-F1
#
_cell.length_a   1.000
_cell.length_b   1.000
_cell.length_c   1.000
_cell.angle_alpha   90.00
_cell.angle_beta   90.00
_cell.angle_gamma   90.00
#
_symmetry.space_group_name_H-M   'P 1'
#
loop_
_entity.id
_entity.type
_entity.pdbx_description
1 polymer ?
#
loop_
_entity_poly.entity_id
_entity_poly.type
_entity_poly.pdbx_seq_one_letter_code
_entity_poly.pdbx_strand_id
1 'polypeptide(L)'
;DTGFDMEKFHSEEYQRTFQYLTQFIANGSNLDTFSFIYQPFVMIGDPVDALKIIIKYCGIRDPSWAELYHFVNFLNIQLRDCEESVFCNPLLVGDLLQGFRTFAVRFMIQMSRDFATRSLSDNNLGVEDASRADEDDDLAPFQIRRRWELSPHPYIFFNHDRVSMTFLGFLLSQEGDLLHPGTNRVLEQRLMEPTLRGQLKLQGVDFDVNYENRDRMARIENLCSVMGIEYLHDPDPTYELTTDNVEKILAIHMRFRCGIPVIIMGETGCGKTRLIRFMCELQAGPDGPKNLLLMKVHGGTNYAEIEKKVEDAEKLAFFNEKIKVDTILFFDEANTTDAIDLIKEIMVDRRVNGRAINLELTRLHFIAACNPYRKHTKEMIKKLESAGLGYHVSAGETDDKL
;
A
#
# COMPACT_ATOMS: atom_id res chain seq x y z
N ASP A 1 3.08 -31.67 7.18
CA ASP A 1 2.85 -30.43 7.94
C ASP A 1 3.36 -29.28 7.09
N THR A 2 2.49 -28.37 6.67
CA THR A 2 2.83 -27.25 5.77
C THR A 2 3.33 -26.03 6.54
N GLY A 3 3.30 -26.05 7.88
CA GLY A 3 3.56 -24.88 8.71
C GLY A 3 2.49 -23.78 8.57
N PHE A 4 1.38 -24.07 7.89
CA PHE A 4 0.27 -23.14 7.75
C PHE A 4 -0.57 -23.16 9.03
N ASP A 5 -0.67 -22.00 9.67
CA ASP A 5 -1.53 -21.79 10.83
C ASP A 5 -2.99 -22.11 10.46
N MET A 6 -3.53 -23.15 11.08
CA MET A 6 -4.88 -23.64 10.84
C MET A 6 -5.97 -22.68 11.36
N GLU A 7 -5.69 -21.93 12.43
CA GLU A 7 -6.63 -20.89 12.90
C GLU A 7 -6.71 -19.76 11.88
N LYS A 8 -5.58 -19.37 11.28
CA LYS A 8 -5.57 -18.42 10.16
C LYS A 8 -6.28 -18.96 8.94
N PHE A 9 -6.07 -20.23 8.58
CA PHE A 9 -6.78 -20.78 7.42
C PHE A 9 -8.30 -20.83 7.61
N HIS A 10 -8.77 -21.05 8.84
CA HIS A 10 -10.19 -21.03 9.17
C HIS A 10 -10.79 -19.62 9.21
N SER A 11 -9.97 -18.57 9.22
CA SER A 11 -10.46 -17.20 9.34
C SER A 11 -11.21 -16.76 8.09
N GLU A 12 -12.14 -15.83 8.25
CA GLU A 12 -12.96 -15.30 7.16
C GLU A 12 -12.08 -14.75 6.02
N GLU A 13 -10.97 -14.10 6.37
CA GLU A 13 -10.08 -13.44 5.42
C GLU A 13 -9.38 -14.42 4.46
N TYR A 14 -8.90 -15.53 5.02
CA TYR A 14 -8.28 -16.59 4.23
C TYR A 14 -9.32 -17.37 3.45
N GLN A 15 -10.49 -17.66 4.04
CA GLN A 15 -11.57 -18.37 3.34
C GLN A 15 -12.14 -17.56 2.18
N ARG A 16 -12.38 -16.25 2.35
CA ARG A 16 -12.83 -15.35 1.26
C ARG A 16 -11.82 -15.40 0.13
N THR A 17 -10.56 -15.12 0.43
CA THR A 17 -9.48 -15.11 -0.56
C THR A 17 -9.35 -16.46 -1.29
N PHE A 18 -9.31 -17.55 -0.54
CA PHE A 18 -9.15 -18.90 -1.09
C PHE A 18 -10.31 -19.30 -2.00
N GLN A 19 -11.56 -19.06 -1.58
CA GLN A 19 -12.73 -19.41 -2.39
C GLN A 19 -12.77 -18.61 -3.69
N TYR A 20 -12.55 -17.28 -3.64
CA TYR A 20 -12.50 -16.46 -4.86
C TYR A 20 -11.38 -16.89 -5.81
N LEU A 21 -10.16 -17.12 -5.30
CA LEU A 21 -9.05 -17.57 -6.13
C LEU A 21 -9.32 -18.94 -6.75
N THR A 22 -9.91 -19.86 -5.99
CA THR A 22 -10.29 -21.20 -6.49
C THR A 22 -11.31 -21.09 -7.63
N GLN A 23 -12.35 -20.27 -7.46
CA GLN A 23 -13.35 -20.05 -8.52
C GLN A 23 -12.77 -19.33 -9.74
N PHE A 24 -11.86 -18.39 -9.51
CA PHE A 24 -11.14 -17.69 -10.57
C PHE A 24 -10.24 -18.64 -11.38
N ILE A 25 -9.55 -19.59 -10.71
CA ILE A 25 -8.74 -20.63 -11.38
C ILE A 25 -9.61 -21.61 -12.15
N ALA A 26 -10.71 -22.05 -11.54
CA ALA A 26 -11.39 -23.27 -11.95
C ALA A 26 -11.84 -23.26 -13.40
N ASN A 27 -12.12 -22.10 -14.04
CA ASN A 27 -12.44 -22.05 -15.48
C ASN A 27 -12.39 -20.67 -16.17
N GLY A 28 -11.87 -19.59 -15.57
CA GLY A 28 -12.25 -18.25 -16.04
C GLY A 28 -13.79 -18.06 -15.99
N SER A 29 -14.44 -18.85 -15.14
CA SER A 29 -15.88 -18.90 -14.92
C SER A 29 -16.33 -17.53 -14.47
N ASN A 30 -17.37 -17.04 -15.13
CA ASN A 30 -18.00 -15.80 -14.76
C ASN A 30 -18.34 -15.81 -13.25
N LEU A 31 -17.68 -14.93 -12.49
CA LEU A 31 -17.87 -14.79 -11.05
C LEU A 31 -19.17 -14.08 -10.67
N ASP A 32 -19.96 -13.56 -11.62
CA ASP A 32 -21.16 -12.77 -11.32
C ASP A 32 -22.19 -13.50 -10.44
N THR A 33 -22.24 -14.83 -10.52
CA THR A 33 -23.15 -15.66 -9.72
C THR A 33 -22.52 -16.26 -8.46
N PHE A 34 -21.21 -16.11 -8.30
CA PHE A 34 -20.49 -16.65 -7.15
C PHE A 34 -20.81 -15.82 -5.90
N SER A 35 -21.15 -16.46 -4.79
CA SER A 35 -21.26 -15.77 -3.51
C SER A 35 -20.34 -16.44 -2.52
N PHE A 36 -19.53 -15.64 -1.83
CA PHE A 36 -18.72 -16.11 -0.72
C PHE A 36 -19.64 -16.64 0.38
N ILE A 37 -19.27 -17.80 0.93
CA ILE A 37 -19.96 -18.40 2.06
C ILE A 37 -18.93 -18.61 3.16
N TYR A 38 -19.17 -18.00 4.32
CA TYR A 38 -18.41 -18.22 5.53
C TYR A 38 -19.25 -18.94 6.58
N GLN A 39 -18.71 -20.02 7.14
CA GLN A 39 -19.30 -20.73 8.25
C GLN A 39 -18.19 -21.01 9.28
N PRO A 40 -18.25 -20.44 10.50
CA PRO A 40 -17.13 -20.52 11.46
C PRO A 40 -16.66 -21.93 11.83
N PHE A 41 -17.55 -22.92 11.70
CA PHE A 41 -17.27 -24.32 12.04
C PHE A 41 -17.04 -25.21 10.82
N VAL A 42 -17.10 -24.66 9.60
CA VAL A 42 -16.95 -25.43 8.36
C VAL A 42 -15.78 -24.86 7.56
N MET A 43 -14.73 -25.67 7.45
CA MET A 43 -13.58 -25.37 6.61
C MET A 43 -13.88 -25.81 5.17
N ILE A 44 -13.77 -24.89 4.22
CA ILE A 44 -13.92 -25.20 2.79
C ILE A 44 -12.53 -25.38 2.18
N GLY A 45 -12.29 -26.54 1.58
CA GLY A 45 -11.05 -26.90 0.89
C GLY A 45 -9.91 -27.36 1.80
N ASP A 46 -8.80 -27.75 1.17
CA ASP A 46 -7.61 -28.28 1.83
C ASP A 46 -6.56 -27.16 2.06
N PRO A 47 -5.93 -27.07 3.26
CA PRO A 47 -4.94 -26.04 3.56
C PRO A 47 -3.71 -26.05 2.64
N VAL A 48 -3.27 -27.23 2.19
CA VAL A 48 -2.11 -27.36 1.30
C VAL A 48 -2.42 -26.77 -0.06
N ASP A 49 -3.62 -27.05 -0.58
CA ASP A 49 -4.07 -26.48 -1.85
C ASP A 49 -4.35 -24.98 -1.74
N ALA A 50 -4.89 -24.53 -0.61
CA ALA A 50 -5.03 -23.10 -0.32
C ALA A 50 -3.71 -22.36 -0.35
N LEU A 51 -2.69 -22.89 0.34
CA LEU A 51 -1.36 -22.29 0.36
C LEU A 51 -0.74 -22.25 -1.05
N LYS A 52 -0.83 -23.34 -1.83
CA LYS A 52 -0.34 -23.36 -3.22
C LYS A 52 -1.01 -22.30 -4.08
N ILE A 53 -2.34 -22.15 -3.96
CA ILE A 53 -3.11 -21.17 -4.72
C ILE A 53 -2.71 -19.75 -4.32
N ILE A 54 -2.65 -19.47 -3.01
CA ILE A 54 -2.28 -18.16 -2.50
C ILE A 54 -0.85 -17.80 -2.94
N ILE A 55 0.13 -18.71 -2.82
CA ILE A 55 1.51 -18.47 -3.30
C ILE A 55 1.53 -18.16 -4.80
N LYS A 56 0.82 -18.97 -5.60
CA LYS A 56 0.74 -18.78 -7.06
C LYS A 56 0.19 -17.39 -7.41
N TYR A 57 -0.84 -16.92 -6.71
CA TYR A 57 -1.47 -15.63 -6.99
C TYR A 57 -0.79 -14.45 -6.30
N CYS A 58 -0.07 -14.66 -5.19
CA CYS A 58 0.82 -13.67 -4.60
C CYS A 58 1.92 -13.26 -5.59
N GLY A 59 2.39 -14.20 -6.42
CA GLY A 59 3.32 -13.90 -7.52
C GLY A 59 4.77 -13.66 -7.09
N ILE A 60 5.06 -13.76 -5.78
CA ILE A 60 6.40 -13.73 -5.21
C ILE A 60 6.94 -15.16 -5.22
N ARG A 61 8.19 -15.35 -5.68
CA ARG A 61 8.78 -16.68 -5.91
C ARG A 61 8.98 -17.49 -4.62
N ASP A 62 9.31 -16.82 -3.53
CA ASP A 62 9.57 -17.42 -2.21
C ASP A 62 9.08 -16.47 -1.12
N PRO A 63 7.75 -16.34 -0.93
CA PRO A 63 7.18 -15.34 -0.05
C PRO A 63 7.33 -15.72 1.42
N SER A 64 7.61 -14.72 2.24
CA SER A 64 7.45 -14.81 3.70
C SER A 64 5.97 -14.87 4.09
N TRP A 65 5.70 -15.34 5.31
CA TRP A 65 4.34 -15.29 5.88
C TRP A 65 3.77 -13.87 5.96
N ALA A 66 4.60 -12.85 6.15
CA ALA A 66 4.16 -11.46 6.15
C ALA A 66 3.65 -11.03 4.77
N GLU A 67 4.34 -11.41 3.69
CA GLU A 67 3.92 -11.08 2.32
C GLU A 67 2.63 -11.81 1.94
N LEU A 68 2.51 -13.09 2.31
CA LEU A 68 1.26 -13.83 2.12
C LEU A 68 0.12 -13.21 2.91
N TYR A 69 0.37 -12.83 4.16
CA TYR A 69 -0.62 -12.15 5.00
C TYR A 69 -1.06 -10.81 4.39
N HIS A 70 -0.13 -9.98 3.91
CA HIS A 70 -0.46 -8.72 3.24
C HIS A 70 -1.27 -8.94 1.97
N PHE A 71 -0.89 -9.92 1.15
CA PHE A 71 -1.63 -10.29 -0.05
C PHE A 71 -3.07 -10.72 0.29
N VAL A 72 -3.23 -11.65 1.23
CA VAL A 72 -4.55 -12.18 1.64
C VAL A 72 -5.40 -11.07 2.26
N ASN A 73 -4.85 -10.28 3.18
CA ASN A 73 -5.65 -9.28 3.87
C ASN A 73 -6.08 -8.14 2.94
N PHE A 74 -5.20 -7.71 2.03
CA PHE A 74 -5.55 -6.72 1.02
C PHE A 74 -6.66 -7.23 0.10
N LEU A 75 -6.48 -8.43 -0.46
CA LEU A 75 -7.44 -9.04 -1.37
C LEU A 75 -8.80 -9.22 -0.67
N ASN A 76 -8.79 -9.72 0.57
CA ASN A 76 -9.97 -9.90 1.39
C ASN A 76 -10.77 -8.59 1.56
N ILE A 77 -10.12 -7.49 1.91
CA ILE A 77 -10.80 -6.20 2.12
C ILE A 77 -11.40 -5.69 0.81
N GLN A 78 -10.68 -5.81 -0.31
CA GLN A 78 -11.19 -5.42 -1.61
C GLN A 78 -12.38 -6.29 -2.05
N LEU A 79 -12.31 -7.59 -1.84
CA LEU A 79 -13.40 -8.52 -2.14
C LEU A 79 -14.64 -8.22 -1.29
N ARG A 80 -14.47 -7.91 0.00
CA ARG A 80 -15.59 -7.50 0.85
C ARG A 80 -16.23 -6.20 0.37
N ASP A 81 -15.42 -5.19 0.03
CA ASP A 81 -15.91 -3.94 -0.53
C ASP A 81 -16.65 -4.16 -1.87
N CYS A 82 -16.20 -5.13 -2.67
CA CYS A 82 -16.85 -5.57 -3.90
C CYS A 82 -18.22 -6.21 -3.62
N GLU A 83 -18.29 -7.16 -2.68
CA GLU A 83 -19.51 -7.86 -2.28
C GLU A 83 -20.60 -6.92 -1.77
N GLU A 84 -20.22 -5.91 -1.00
CA GLU A 84 -21.13 -4.91 -0.44
C GLU A 84 -21.58 -3.85 -1.45
N SER A 85 -20.97 -3.82 -2.64
CA SER A 85 -21.27 -2.81 -3.65
C SER A 85 -22.51 -3.14 -4.48
N VAL A 86 -23.25 -2.09 -4.86
CA VAL A 86 -24.39 -2.21 -5.78
C VAL A 86 -24.03 -2.86 -7.12
N PHE A 87 -22.78 -2.68 -7.59
CA PHE A 87 -22.31 -3.25 -8.86
C PHE A 87 -22.17 -4.77 -8.83
N CYS A 88 -22.16 -5.37 -7.65
CA CYS A 88 -22.10 -6.83 -7.47
C CYS A 88 -23.39 -7.39 -6.89
N ASN A 89 -24.44 -6.59 -6.70
CA ASN A 89 -25.72 -7.07 -6.21
C ASN A 89 -26.54 -7.65 -7.39
N PRO A 90 -26.78 -8.97 -7.45
CA PRO A 90 -27.49 -9.58 -8.58
C PRO A 90 -28.92 -9.07 -8.74
N LEU A 91 -29.56 -8.59 -7.65
CA LEU A 91 -30.92 -8.06 -7.67
C LEU A 91 -31.00 -6.66 -8.30
N LEU A 92 -29.92 -5.89 -8.24
CA LEU A 92 -29.87 -4.53 -8.80
C LEU A 92 -29.36 -4.52 -10.24
N VAL A 93 -28.37 -5.37 -10.51
CA VAL A 93 -27.65 -5.40 -11.79
C VAL A 93 -28.35 -6.30 -12.81
N GLY A 94 -28.96 -7.41 -12.37
CA GLY A 94 -29.47 -8.43 -13.29
C GLY A 94 -28.37 -8.88 -14.28
N ASP A 95 -28.70 -8.89 -15.56
CA ASP A 95 -27.77 -9.26 -16.65
C ASP A 95 -27.00 -8.06 -17.24
N LEU A 96 -27.14 -6.85 -16.67
CA LEU A 96 -26.62 -5.60 -17.26
C LEU A 96 -25.12 -5.38 -17.10
N LEU A 97 -24.43 -6.03 -16.17
CA LEU A 97 -22.98 -5.89 -15.99
C LEU A 97 -22.32 -7.27 -15.98
N GLN A 98 -22.69 -8.11 -16.95
CA GLN A 98 -22.13 -9.45 -17.06
C GLN A 98 -20.60 -9.40 -17.22
N GLY A 99 -19.88 -10.19 -16.43
CA GLY A 99 -18.43 -10.26 -16.36
C GLY A 99 -17.79 -9.23 -15.42
N PHE A 100 -18.57 -8.31 -14.84
CA PHE A 100 -18.04 -7.24 -13.99
C PHE A 100 -17.29 -7.79 -12.77
N ARG A 101 -17.84 -8.79 -12.08
CA ARG A 101 -17.18 -9.32 -10.88
C ARG A 101 -15.86 -9.98 -11.24
N THR A 102 -15.83 -10.71 -12.35
CA THR A 102 -14.60 -11.33 -12.87
C THR A 102 -13.52 -10.29 -13.18
N PHE A 103 -13.92 -9.19 -13.83
CA PHE A 103 -13.05 -8.05 -14.11
C PHE A 103 -12.53 -7.40 -12.82
N ALA A 104 -13.40 -7.09 -11.86
CA ALA A 104 -13.03 -6.46 -10.61
C ALA A 104 -12.07 -7.34 -9.79
N VAL A 105 -12.36 -8.64 -9.66
CA VAL A 105 -11.50 -9.59 -8.95
C VAL A 105 -10.12 -9.69 -9.60
N ARG A 106 -10.02 -9.69 -10.94
CA ARG A 106 -8.73 -9.69 -11.66
C ARG A 106 -7.89 -8.47 -11.29
N PHE A 107 -8.49 -7.28 -11.21
CA PHE A 107 -7.82 -6.07 -10.75
C PHE A 107 -7.39 -6.16 -9.28
N MET A 108 -8.27 -6.63 -8.40
CA MET A 108 -7.95 -6.76 -6.97
C MET A 108 -6.77 -7.69 -6.73
N ILE A 109 -6.68 -8.79 -7.49
CA ILE A 109 -5.52 -9.68 -7.46
C ILE A 109 -4.25 -8.92 -7.84
N GLN A 110 -4.28 -8.12 -8.92
CA GLN A 110 -3.12 -7.32 -9.34
C GLN A 110 -2.73 -6.27 -8.29
N MET A 111 -3.70 -5.57 -7.72
CA MET A 111 -3.47 -4.62 -6.63
C MET A 111 -2.89 -5.33 -5.40
N SER A 112 -3.42 -6.50 -5.04
CA SER A 112 -2.93 -7.28 -3.90
C SER A 112 -1.48 -7.69 -4.08
N ARG A 113 -1.06 -8.05 -5.31
CA ARG A 113 0.35 -8.30 -5.63
C ARG A 113 1.19 -7.04 -5.44
N ASP A 114 0.72 -5.91 -5.96
CA ASP A 114 1.43 -4.64 -5.87
C ASP A 114 1.70 -4.23 -4.41
N PHE A 115 0.70 -4.38 -3.54
CA PHE A 115 0.79 -4.01 -2.14
C PHE A 115 1.58 -5.01 -1.28
N ALA A 116 1.56 -6.30 -1.64
CA ALA A 116 2.32 -7.35 -0.95
C ALA A 116 3.80 -7.38 -1.33
N THR A 117 4.16 -6.93 -2.54
CA THR A 117 5.54 -7.00 -3.05
C THR A 117 6.44 -5.96 -2.38
N ARG A 118 7.64 -6.36 -1.97
CA ARG A 118 8.68 -5.46 -1.43
C ARG A 118 9.28 -4.57 -2.53
N SER A 119 9.71 -3.37 -2.15
CA SER A 119 10.42 -2.45 -3.06
C SER A 119 11.95 -2.66 -3.07
N LEU A 120 12.49 -3.33 -2.05
CA LEU A 120 13.91 -3.62 -1.88
C LEU A 120 14.32 -4.89 -2.64
N SER A 121 15.62 -5.05 -2.88
CA SER A 121 16.18 -6.25 -3.49
C SER A 121 16.01 -7.48 -2.61
N ASP A 122 15.46 -8.56 -3.18
CA ASP A 122 15.73 -9.91 -2.69
C ASP A 122 16.86 -10.51 -3.52
N ASN A 123 17.88 -11.08 -2.86
CA ASN A 123 18.88 -11.92 -3.51
C ASN A 123 18.26 -13.13 -4.25
N ASN A 124 16.98 -13.43 -4.00
CA ASN A 124 16.21 -14.54 -4.57
C ASN A 124 15.37 -14.17 -5.82
N LEU A 125 15.30 -12.89 -6.20
CA LEU A 125 14.63 -12.44 -7.43
C LEU A 125 15.61 -12.54 -8.62
N GLY A 126 15.76 -13.77 -9.13
CA GLY A 126 16.57 -14.05 -10.31
C GLY A 126 16.14 -13.24 -11.53
N VAL A 127 16.89 -12.17 -11.83
CA VAL A 127 17.03 -11.59 -13.18
C VAL A 127 18.48 -11.11 -13.32
N GLU A 128 19.15 -11.75 -14.28
CA GLU A 128 20.36 -11.49 -15.10
C GLU A 128 21.32 -10.29 -14.90
N ASP A 129 21.28 -9.51 -13.81
CA ASP A 129 22.26 -8.42 -13.59
C ASP A 129 23.31 -8.72 -12.51
N ALA A 130 23.47 -10.01 -12.15
CA ALA A 130 24.50 -10.49 -11.22
C ALA A 130 25.95 -10.39 -11.77
N SER A 131 26.18 -9.62 -12.84
CA SER A 131 27.50 -9.48 -13.48
C SER A 131 28.29 -8.24 -13.04
N ARG A 132 27.81 -7.48 -12.04
CA ARG A 132 28.50 -6.28 -11.51
C ARG A 132 28.45 -6.09 -9.99
N ALA A 133 28.09 -7.12 -9.23
CA ALA A 133 28.24 -7.04 -7.77
C ALA A 133 29.73 -7.17 -7.44
N ASP A 134 30.38 -6.06 -7.06
CA ASP A 134 31.62 -6.13 -6.29
C ASP A 134 31.30 -6.95 -5.02
N GLU A 135 32.19 -7.88 -4.64
CA GLU A 135 31.99 -8.81 -3.51
C GLU A 135 31.86 -8.12 -2.13
N ASP A 136 31.96 -6.78 -2.08
CA ASP A 136 31.96 -5.90 -0.89
C ASP A 136 30.85 -4.81 -0.94
N ASP A 137 29.67 -5.10 -1.53
CA ASP A 137 28.55 -4.15 -1.52
C ASP A 137 27.58 -4.42 -0.35
N ASP A 138 27.95 -4.00 0.87
CA ASP A 138 27.10 -4.03 2.07
C ASP A 138 25.76 -3.29 1.88
N LEU A 139 25.66 -2.43 0.85
CA LEU A 139 24.45 -1.70 0.52
C LEU A 139 23.48 -2.49 -0.35
N ALA A 140 23.91 -3.61 -0.96
CA ALA A 140 23.11 -4.37 -1.90
C ALA A 140 21.69 -4.70 -1.37
N PRO A 141 21.51 -5.20 -0.12
CA PRO A 141 20.17 -5.50 0.42
C PRO A 141 19.25 -4.28 0.58
N PHE A 142 19.84 -3.09 0.66
CA PHE A 142 19.13 -1.82 0.88
C PHE A 142 18.85 -1.07 -0.43
N GLN A 143 19.25 -1.62 -1.58
CA GLN A 143 19.00 -0.99 -2.87
C GLN A 143 17.53 -1.12 -3.28
N ILE A 144 16.94 0.02 -3.65
CA ILE A 144 15.59 0.07 -4.22
C ILE A 144 15.64 -0.50 -5.64
N ARG A 145 14.99 -1.65 -5.85
CA ARG A 145 14.88 -2.27 -7.19
C ARG A 145 13.63 -1.80 -7.92
N ARG A 146 12.54 -1.61 -7.19
CA ARG A 146 11.27 -1.13 -7.75
C ARG A 146 11.02 0.30 -7.32
N ARG A 147 11.09 1.22 -8.27
CA ARG A 147 10.71 2.62 -8.06
C ARG A 147 9.22 2.77 -8.31
N TRP A 148 8.54 3.41 -7.37
CA TRP A 148 7.12 3.74 -7.46
C TRP A 148 6.86 4.53 -8.74
N GLU A 149 7.61 5.61 -8.96
CA GLU A 149 7.40 6.57 -10.06
C GLU A 149 7.60 5.95 -11.46
N LEU A 150 8.20 4.76 -11.55
CA LEU A 150 8.46 4.06 -12.81
C LEU A 150 7.55 2.84 -13.02
N SER A 151 6.72 2.49 -12.02
CA SER A 151 5.83 1.34 -12.08
C SER A 151 4.41 1.80 -12.44
N PRO A 152 3.67 1.05 -13.27
CA PRO A 152 2.25 1.32 -13.43
C PRO A 152 1.47 0.92 -12.17
N HIS A 153 0.52 1.76 -11.75
CA HIS A 153 -0.31 1.55 -10.57
C HIS A 153 -1.81 1.57 -10.92
N PRO A 154 -2.30 0.57 -11.68
CA PRO A 154 -3.68 0.57 -12.15
C PRO A 154 -4.64 0.16 -11.03
N TYR A 155 -5.35 1.13 -10.46
CA TYR A 155 -6.18 0.94 -9.27
C TYR A 155 -7.68 1.12 -9.53
N ILE A 156 -8.46 0.23 -8.93
CA ILE A 156 -9.92 0.34 -8.85
C ILE A 156 -10.31 0.34 -7.38
N PHE A 157 -11.06 1.35 -6.98
CA PHE A 157 -11.60 1.46 -5.63
C PHE A 157 -13.11 1.44 -5.68
N PHE A 158 -13.71 0.58 -4.85
CA PHE A 158 -15.11 0.73 -4.45
C PHE A 158 -15.14 1.82 -3.38
N ASN A 159 -15.82 2.92 -3.68
CA ASN A 159 -15.84 4.08 -2.80
C ASN A 159 -16.58 3.75 -1.49
N HIS A 160 -16.39 4.60 -0.48
CA HIS A 160 -16.96 4.38 0.86
C HIS A 160 -18.49 4.28 0.83
N ASP A 161 -19.14 4.96 -0.11
CA ASP A 161 -20.60 4.97 -0.30
C ASP A 161 -21.19 3.64 -0.81
N ARG A 162 -20.35 2.69 -1.25
CA ARG A 162 -20.72 1.40 -1.87
C ARG A 162 -21.51 1.51 -3.17
N VAL A 163 -21.76 2.72 -3.68
CA VAL A 163 -22.57 2.98 -4.88
C VAL A 163 -21.77 3.59 -6.02
N SER A 164 -20.54 4.03 -5.77
CA SER A 164 -19.64 4.57 -6.79
C SER A 164 -18.26 3.88 -6.78
N MET A 165 -17.51 4.09 -7.85
CA MET A 165 -16.17 3.53 -8.03
C MET A 165 -15.21 4.60 -8.55
N THR A 166 -13.94 4.46 -8.18
CA THR A 166 -12.84 5.30 -8.67
C THR A 166 -11.86 4.44 -9.45
N PHE A 167 -11.55 4.87 -10.67
CA PHE A 167 -10.55 4.26 -11.56
C PHE A 167 -9.36 5.20 -11.68
N LEU A 168 -8.15 4.72 -11.40
CA LEU A 168 -6.94 5.55 -11.32
C LEU A 168 -5.73 4.83 -11.90
N GLY A 169 -4.83 5.56 -12.55
CA GLY A 169 -3.54 5.03 -13.00
C GLY A 169 -3.57 4.20 -14.29
N PHE A 170 -4.69 4.19 -15.03
CA PHE A 170 -4.79 3.49 -16.32
C PHE A 170 -5.87 4.03 -17.25
N LEU A 171 -5.79 3.62 -18.52
CA LEU A 171 -6.82 3.80 -19.53
C LEU A 171 -7.26 2.43 -20.07
N LEU A 172 -8.47 2.36 -20.64
CA LEU A 172 -8.95 1.16 -21.34
C LEU A 172 -9.22 1.45 -22.82
N SER A 173 -8.63 0.64 -23.71
CA SER A 173 -8.92 0.69 -25.15
C SER A 173 -10.38 0.32 -25.45
N GLN A 174 -10.86 0.56 -26.68
CA GLN A 174 -12.21 0.16 -27.09
C GLN A 174 -12.39 -1.36 -27.08
N GLU A 175 -11.30 -2.09 -27.33
CA GLU A 175 -11.21 -3.55 -27.28
C GLU A 175 -11.10 -4.09 -25.85
N GLY A 176 -11.00 -3.22 -24.85
CA GLY A 176 -10.90 -3.58 -23.44
C GLY A 176 -9.49 -3.95 -22.98
N ASP A 177 -8.46 -3.49 -23.69
CA ASP A 177 -7.06 -3.62 -23.28
C ASP A 177 -6.70 -2.59 -22.21
N LEU A 178 -5.88 -2.99 -21.24
CA LEU A 178 -5.30 -2.10 -20.23
C LEU A 178 -4.13 -1.34 -20.81
N LEU A 179 -4.18 -0.02 -20.78
CA LEU A 179 -3.17 0.86 -21.34
C LEU A 179 -2.49 1.70 -20.26
N HIS A 180 -1.18 1.90 -20.42
CA HIS A 180 -0.42 2.83 -19.61
C HIS A 180 -0.83 4.28 -19.95
N PRO A 181 -1.20 5.13 -18.96
CA PRO A 181 -1.81 6.44 -19.22
C PRO A 181 -0.86 7.41 -19.95
N GLY A 182 0.43 7.39 -19.62
CA GLY A 182 1.43 8.28 -20.25
C GLY A 182 2.03 7.79 -21.58
N THR A 183 1.93 6.50 -21.92
CA THR A 183 2.64 5.93 -23.10
C THR A 183 1.71 5.20 -24.08
N ASN A 184 0.45 4.97 -23.69
CA ASN A 184 -0.52 4.13 -24.42
C ASN A 184 -0.01 2.71 -24.73
N ARG A 185 1.04 2.25 -24.04
CA ARG A 185 1.50 0.87 -24.15
C ARG A 185 0.46 -0.06 -23.54
N VAL A 186 0.15 -1.15 -24.24
CA VAL A 186 -0.67 -2.23 -23.71
C VAL A 186 0.08 -2.91 -22.55
N LEU A 187 -0.50 -2.80 -21.36
CA LEU A 187 -0.05 -3.49 -20.14
C LEU A 187 -0.64 -4.90 -20.08
N GLU A 188 -1.90 -5.05 -20.49
CA GLU A 188 -2.60 -6.33 -20.52
C GLU A 188 -3.70 -6.33 -21.58
N GLN A 189 -3.79 -7.42 -22.34
CA GLN A 189 -4.80 -7.57 -23.39
C GLN A 189 -6.11 -8.16 -22.84
N ARG A 190 -7.24 -7.67 -23.38
CA ARG A 190 -8.60 -8.15 -23.08
C ARG A 190 -8.82 -8.31 -21.58
N LEU A 191 -8.57 -7.21 -20.86
CA LEU A 191 -8.79 -7.15 -19.43
C LEU A 191 -10.30 -7.09 -19.13
N MET A 192 -11.02 -6.33 -19.96
CA MET A 192 -12.47 -6.16 -19.90
C MET A 192 -13.10 -6.57 -21.23
N GLU A 193 -14.27 -7.21 -21.20
CA GLU A 193 -15.05 -7.44 -22.43
C GLU A 193 -15.60 -6.11 -22.98
N PRO A 194 -15.59 -5.88 -24.31
CA PRO A 194 -16.08 -4.63 -24.90
C PRO A 194 -17.54 -4.30 -24.55
N THR A 195 -18.37 -5.32 -24.35
CA THR A 195 -19.76 -5.18 -23.91
C THR A 195 -19.86 -4.56 -22.51
N LEU A 196 -19.10 -5.10 -21.56
CA LEU A 196 -19.03 -4.59 -20.19
C LEU A 196 -18.49 -3.15 -20.17
N ARG A 197 -17.48 -2.85 -20.99
CA ARG A 197 -16.95 -1.48 -21.13
C ARG A 197 -18.03 -0.50 -21.59
N GLY A 198 -18.80 -0.89 -22.61
CA GLY A 198 -19.91 -0.08 -23.11
C GLY A 198 -20.98 0.16 -22.04
N GLN A 199 -21.32 -0.88 -21.27
CA GLN A 199 -22.31 -0.80 -20.20
C GLN A 199 -21.85 0.11 -19.06
N LEU A 200 -20.60 -0.01 -18.60
CA LEU A 200 -20.04 0.88 -17.57
C LEU A 200 -19.96 2.33 -18.06
N LYS A 201 -19.65 2.56 -19.34
CA LYS A 201 -19.68 3.90 -19.93
C LYS A 201 -21.08 4.51 -19.93
N LEU A 202 -22.12 3.71 -20.17
CA LEU A 202 -23.52 4.15 -20.06
C LEU A 202 -23.93 4.45 -18.61
N GLN A 203 -23.29 3.82 -17.62
CA GLN A 203 -23.46 4.11 -16.19
C GLN A 203 -22.61 5.32 -15.72
N GLY A 204 -21.96 6.04 -16.64
CA GLY A 204 -21.19 7.25 -16.33
C GLY A 204 -19.73 7.00 -15.96
N VAL A 205 -19.22 5.77 -16.11
CA VAL A 205 -17.79 5.48 -15.90
C VAL A 205 -17.00 5.94 -17.13
N ASP A 206 -16.09 6.90 -16.92
CA ASP A 206 -15.23 7.41 -17.98
C ASP A 206 -13.82 6.78 -17.91
N PHE A 207 -13.56 5.87 -18.85
CA PHE A 207 -12.25 5.21 -19.01
C PHE A 207 -11.32 5.92 -20.00
N ASP A 208 -11.81 6.95 -20.70
CA ASP A 208 -11.11 7.61 -21.80
C ASP A 208 -10.36 8.88 -21.34
N VAL A 209 -10.74 9.43 -20.19
CA VAL A 209 -10.12 10.66 -19.66
C VAL A 209 -8.85 10.34 -18.88
N ASN A 210 -7.72 10.87 -19.36
CA ASN A 210 -6.49 10.92 -18.56
C ASN A 210 -6.76 11.71 -17.27
N TYR A 211 -6.59 11.04 -16.14
CA TYR A 211 -6.74 11.61 -14.80
C TYR A 211 -5.92 12.90 -14.61
N GLU A 212 -4.77 13.02 -15.27
CA GLU A 212 -3.91 14.21 -15.25
C GLU A 212 -4.58 15.48 -15.80
N ASN A 213 -5.66 15.34 -16.58
CA ASN A 213 -6.38 16.48 -17.14
C ASN A 213 -7.57 16.91 -16.27
N ARG A 214 -7.90 16.16 -15.20
CA ARG A 214 -8.96 16.54 -14.28
C ARG A 214 -8.57 17.78 -13.50
N ASP A 215 -9.56 18.64 -13.21
CA ASP A 215 -9.35 19.78 -12.33
C ASP A 215 -8.96 19.33 -10.91
N ARG A 216 -8.37 20.25 -10.15
CA ARG A 216 -7.88 19.96 -8.81
C ARG A 216 -8.98 19.51 -7.85
N MET A 217 -10.15 20.15 -7.90
CA MET A 217 -11.24 19.84 -6.98
C MET A 217 -11.84 18.46 -7.26
N ALA A 218 -11.92 18.04 -8.52
CA ALA A 218 -12.32 16.70 -8.92
C ALA A 218 -11.32 15.64 -8.43
N ARG A 219 -10.01 15.96 -8.39
CA ARG A 219 -9.01 15.05 -7.78
C ARG A 219 -9.20 14.93 -6.27
N ILE A 220 -9.51 16.04 -5.60
CA ILE A 220 -9.81 16.06 -4.16
C ILE A 220 -11.11 15.29 -3.89
N GLU A 221 -12.14 15.49 -4.71
CA GLU A 221 -13.40 14.76 -4.62
C GLU A 221 -13.17 13.25 -4.73
N ASN A 222 -12.38 12.80 -5.71
CA ASN A 222 -12.01 11.39 -5.83
C ASN A 222 -11.28 10.86 -4.58
N LEU A 223 -10.33 11.65 -4.02
CA LEU A 223 -9.67 11.28 -2.76
C LEU A 223 -10.70 11.13 -1.63
N CYS A 224 -11.59 12.12 -1.47
CA CYS A 224 -12.64 12.10 -0.45
C CYS A 224 -13.59 10.91 -0.62
N SER A 225 -14.01 10.59 -1.85
CA SER A 225 -14.90 9.46 -2.13
C SER A 225 -14.28 8.11 -1.75
N VAL A 226 -12.99 7.91 -2.08
CA VAL A 226 -12.28 6.67 -1.73
C VAL A 226 -12.02 6.60 -0.22
N MET A 227 -11.60 7.72 0.38
CA MET A 227 -11.24 7.79 1.82
C MET A 227 -12.45 7.86 2.75
N GLY A 228 -13.67 8.06 2.21
CA GLY A 228 -14.89 8.21 3.00
C GLY A 228 -14.99 9.54 3.75
N ILE A 229 -14.46 10.62 3.17
CA ILE A 229 -14.51 11.96 3.74
C ILE A 229 -15.78 12.65 3.23
N GLU A 230 -16.65 13.07 4.15
CA GLU A 230 -17.99 13.58 3.81
C GLU A 230 -18.04 15.05 3.38
N TYR A 231 -16.95 15.80 3.58
CA TYR A 231 -16.85 17.21 3.18
C TYR A 231 -15.76 17.39 2.13
N LEU A 232 -15.94 18.42 1.30
CA LEU A 232 -15.03 18.74 0.20
C LEU A 232 -14.30 20.06 0.52
N HIS A 233 -12.98 19.99 0.65
CA HIS A 233 -12.13 21.14 0.95
C HIS A 233 -10.70 20.90 0.45
N ASP A 234 -10.00 21.97 0.06
CA ASP A 234 -8.59 21.93 -0.30
C ASP A 234 -7.70 22.36 0.88
N PRO A 235 -7.01 21.42 1.56
CA PRO A 235 -6.26 21.73 2.78
C PRO A 235 -5.02 22.59 2.54
N ASP A 236 -4.41 22.51 1.35
CA ASP A 236 -3.23 23.29 0.98
C ASP A 236 -3.26 23.60 -0.53
N PRO A 237 -3.83 24.74 -0.94
CA PRO A 237 -3.87 25.17 -2.34
C PRO A 237 -2.50 25.32 -3.00
N THR A 238 -1.43 25.41 -2.21
CA THR A 238 -0.06 25.55 -2.70
C THR A 238 0.65 24.19 -2.89
N TYR A 239 0.03 23.09 -2.45
CA TYR A 239 0.52 21.73 -2.70
C TYR A 239 0.16 21.28 -4.10
N GLU A 240 1.12 20.76 -4.88
CA GLU A 240 0.84 20.27 -6.23
C GLU A 240 0.22 18.86 -6.18
N LEU A 241 -1.09 18.77 -6.45
CA LEU A 241 -1.82 17.50 -6.41
C LEU A 241 -1.76 16.80 -7.78
N THR A 242 -0.59 16.25 -8.12
CA THR A 242 -0.39 15.42 -9.32
C THR A 242 -1.12 14.08 -9.21
N THR A 243 -1.32 13.38 -10.33
CA THR A 243 -1.88 12.00 -10.33
C THR A 243 -1.03 11.06 -9.48
N ASP A 244 0.30 11.14 -9.59
CA ASP A 244 1.24 10.39 -8.75
C ASP A 244 1.05 10.68 -7.25
N ASN A 245 0.84 11.93 -6.87
CA ASN A 245 0.56 12.29 -5.48
C ASN A 245 -0.79 11.75 -4.99
N VAL A 246 -1.82 11.73 -5.85
CA VAL A 246 -3.11 11.10 -5.54
C VAL A 246 -2.94 9.59 -5.35
N GLU A 247 -2.24 8.91 -6.26
CA GLU A 247 -1.94 7.47 -6.16
C GLU A 247 -1.19 7.14 -4.88
N LYS A 248 -0.18 7.94 -4.51
CA LYS A 248 0.58 7.79 -3.26
C LYS A 248 -0.31 7.95 -2.03
N ILE A 249 -1.18 8.96 -1.99
CA ILE A 249 -2.13 9.17 -0.88
C ILE A 249 -3.06 7.96 -0.74
N LEU A 250 -3.66 7.50 -1.85
CA LEU A 250 -4.55 6.35 -1.85
C LEU A 250 -3.81 5.06 -1.46
N ALA A 251 -2.57 4.88 -1.88
CA ALA A 251 -1.75 3.74 -1.49
C ALA A 251 -1.49 3.73 0.02
N ILE A 252 -1.18 4.88 0.63
CA ILE A 252 -1.02 4.99 2.08
C ILE A 252 -2.34 4.66 2.79
N HIS A 253 -3.44 5.26 2.36
CA HIS A 253 -4.77 5.00 2.91
C HIS A 253 -5.14 3.50 2.85
N MET A 254 -4.88 2.86 1.71
CA MET A 254 -5.17 1.44 1.53
C MET A 254 -4.29 0.53 2.39
N ARG A 255 -3.01 0.88 2.56
CA ARG A 255 -2.13 0.16 3.49
C ARG A 255 -2.65 0.25 4.92
N PHE A 256 -3.14 1.42 5.36
CA PHE A 256 -3.78 1.55 6.67
C PHE A 256 -5.03 0.70 6.81
N ARG A 257 -5.95 0.74 5.82
CA ARG A 257 -7.16 -0.09 5.83
C ARG A 257 -6.83 -1.58 5.93
N CYS A 258 -5.73 -2.00 5.33
CA CYS A 258 -5.29 -3.39 5.29
C CYS A 258 -4.26 -3.75 6.38
N GLY A 259 -3.99 -2.87 7.34
CA GLY A 259 -3.01 -3.13 8.40
C GLY A 259 -1.60 -3.46 7.89
N ILE A 260 -1.23 -2.93 6.72
CA ILE A 260 0.08 -3.09 6.12
C ILE A 260 0.98 -1.93 6.58
N PRO A 261 2.19 -2.18 7.11
CA PRO A 261 3.11 -1.11 7.48
C PRO A 261 3.42 -0.16 6.32
N VAL A 262 3.51 1.14 6.62
CA VAL A 262 3.78 2.20 5.64
C VAL A 262 5.17 2.77 5.86
N ILE A 263 6.12 2.37 5.01
CA ILE A 263 7.48 2.91 4.98
C ILE A 263 7.69 3.60 3.63
N ILE A 264 8.10 4.87 3.66
CA ILE A 264 8.32 5.70 2.47
C ILE A 264 9.81 6.02 2.36
N MET A 265 10.49 5.45 1.37
CA MET A 265 11.89 5.76 1.10
C MET A 265 12.01 6.85 0.04
N GLY A 266 12.81 7.88 0.30
CA GLY A 266 13.08 8.94 -0.68
C GLY A 266 14.09 9.95 -0.14
N GLU A 267 14.69 10.74 -1.02
CA GLU A 267 15.67 11.77 -0.64
C GLU A 267 15.03 12.87 0.23
N THR A 268 15.82 13.53 1.09
CA THR A 268 15.38 14.71 1.82
C THR A 268 14.90 15.78 0.82
N GLY A 269 13.77 16.42 1.12
CA GLY A 269 13.20 17.46 0.25
C GLY A 269 12.31 16.97 -0.89
N CYS A 270 12.12 15.66 -1.10
CA CYS A 270 11.19 15.15 -2.14
C CYS A 270 9.69 15.28 -1.78
N GLY A 271 9.34 15.99 -0.71
CA GLY A 271 7.95 16.30 -0.37
C GLY A 271 7.20 15.27 0.49
N LYS A 272 7.85 14.20 0.98
CA LYS A 272 7.21 13.15 1.83
C LYS A 272 6.37 13.73 2.96
N THR A 273 6.97 14.60 3.79
CA THR A 273 6.32 15.23 4.94
C THR A 273 5.13 16.11 4.53
N ARG A 274 5.21 16.74 3.35
CA ARG A 274 4.14 17.60 2.83
C ARG A 274 2.97 16.77 2.29
N LEU A 275 3.25 15.64 1.62
CA LEU A 275 2.23 14.69 1.18
C LEU A 275 1.45 14.10 2.36
N ILE A 276 2.16 13.64 3.40
CA ILE A 276 1.51 13.12 4.62
C ILE A 276 0.67 14.19 5.29
N ARG A 277 1.20 15.42 5.41
CA ARG A 277 0.46 16.56 5.96
C ARG A 277 -0.83 16.84 5.18
N PHE A 278 -0.74 16.91 3.85
CA PHE A 278 -1.90 17.13 2.99
C PHE A 278 -2.98 16.07 3.21
N MET A 279 -2.60 14.78 3.25
CA MET A 279 -3.52 13.68 3.53
C MET A 279 -4.19 13.80 4.90
N CYS A 280 -3.42 14.13 5.94
CA CYS A 280 -3.91 14.29 7.30
C CYS A 280 -4.91 15.45 7.40
N GLU A 281 -4.56 16.61 6.86
CA GLU A 281 -5.40 17.82 6.89
C GLU A 281 -6.66 17.63 6.03
N LEU A 282 -6.57 16.93 4.90
CA LEU A 282 -7.73 16.55 4.09
C LEU A 282 -8.73 15.71 4.91
N GLN A 283 -8.24 14.73 5.67
CA GLN A 283 -9.06 13.85 6.50
C GLN A 283 -9.60 14.51 7.77
N ALA A 284 -8.88 15.47 8.34
CA ALA A 284 -9.32 16.20 9.53
C ALA A 284 -10.39 17.24 9.16
N GLY A 285 -10.23 17.90 8.03
CA GLY A 285 -11.14 18.92 7.52
C GLY A 285 -10.78 20.33 7.97
N PRO A 286 -11.54 21.35 7.49
CA PRO A 286 -11.17 22.76 7.66
C PRO A 286 -10.93 23.18 9.12
N ASP A 287 -11.76 22.66 10.04
CA ASP A 287 -11.69 22.90 11.48
C ASP A 287 -11.45 21.60 12.26
N GLY A 288 -10.81 20.64 11.60
CA GLY A 288 -10.54 19.32 12.14
C GLY A 288 -9.59 19.31 13.34
N PRO A 289 -9.59 18.23 14.14
CA PRO A 289 -8.61 18.09 15.19
C PRO A 289 -7.20 17.96 14.60
N LYS A 290 -6.18 18.28 15.40
CA LYS A 290 -4.83 17.84 15.07
C LYS A 290 -4.82 16.31 14.99
N ASN A 291 -4.32 15.78 13.88
CA ASN A 291 -4.27 14.35 13.65
C ASN A 291 -2.91 13.83 13.19
N LEU A 292 -1.91 14.70 12.99
CA LEU A 292 -0.53 14.34 12.68
C LEU A 292 0.41 14.66 13.86
N LEU A 293 1.08 13.63 14.36
CA LEU A 293 2.26 13.77 15.21
C LEU A 293 3.52 13.50 14.39
N LEU A 294 4.28 14.56 14.11
CA LEU A 294 5.61 14.43 13.47
C LEU A 294 6.68 14.19 14.54
N MET A 295 7.54 13.20 14.32
CA MET A 295 8.76 12.94 15.05
C MET A 295 9.93 12.97 14.08
N LYS A 296 10.84 13.93 14.23
CA LYS A 296 12.09 13.96 13.47
C LYS A 296 13.11 13.12 14.21
N VAL A 297 13.49 12.00 13.61
CA VAL A 297 14.47 11.08 14.16
C VAL A 297 15.87 11.56 13.76
N HIS A 298 16.84 11.39 14.65
CA HIS A 298 18.25 11.71 14.42
C HIS A 298 19.15 10.80 15.26
N GLY A 299 20.47 10.84 15.07
CA GLY A 299 21.41 9.96 15.79
C GLY A 299 21.32 10.01 17.33
N GLY A 300 20.94 11.17 17.90
CA GLY A 300 20.69 11.30 19.34
C GLY A 300 19.32 10.83 19.85
N THR A 301 18.41 10.39 18.97
CA THR A 301 17.07 9.93 19.37
C THR A 301 17.20 8.61 20.12
N ASN A 302 16.63 8.53 21.32
CA ASN A 302 16.69 7.35 22.18
C ASN A 302 15.31 6.66 22.32
N TYR A 303 15.32 5.44 22.87
CA TYR A 303 14.12 4.62 23.09
C TYR A 303 13.04 5.36 23.91
N ALA A 304 13.41 6.10 24.95
CA ALA A 304 12.45 6.80 25.82
C ALA A 304 11.71 7.94 25.10
N GLU A 305 12.38 8.63 24.18
CA GLU A 305 11.74 9.66 23.34
C GLU A 305 10.71 9.05 22.38
N ILE A 306 11.05 7.92 21.75
CA ILE A 306 10.15 7.19 20.85
C ILE A 306 8.93 6.68 21.64
N GLU A 307 9.15 6.05 22.79
CA GLU A 307 8.09 5.54 23.65
C GLU A 307 7.11 6.63 24.08
N LYS A 308 7.64 7.76 24.58
CA LYS A 308 6.82 8.91 24.95
C LYS A 308 5.98 9.43 23.78
N LYS A 309 6.55 9.42 22.56
CA LYS A 309 5.83 9.87 21.37
C LYS A 309 4.70 8.92 20.98
N VAL A 310 4.89 7.61 21.16
CA VAL A 310 3.83 6.62 20.99
C VAL A 310 2.72 6.84 22.01
N GLU A 311 3.03 7.09 23.28
CA GLU A 311 2.02 7.39 24.31
C GLU A 311 1.22 8.66 23.98
N ASP A 312 1.87 9.71 23.50
CA ASP A 312 1.21 10.94 23.06
C ASP A 312 0.28 10.68 21.87
N ALA A 313 0.69 9.78 20.95
CA ALA A 313 -0.14 9.38 19.82
C ALA A 313 -1.34 8.52 20.25
N GLU A 314 -1.18 7.58 21.20
CA GLU A 314 -2.27 6.81 21.78
C GLU A 314 -3.32 7.72 22.45
N LYS A 315 -2.86 8.72 23.22
CA LYS A 315 -3.75 9.72 23.85
C LYS A 315 -4.51 10.53 22.80
N LEU A 316 -3.85 11.01 21.75
CA LEU A 316 -4.51 11.79 20.70
C LEU A 316 -5.52 10.94 19.91
N ALA A 317 -5.13 9.71 19.56
CA ALA A 317 -5.99 8.77 18.83
C ALA A 317 -7.27 8.44 19.61
N PHE A 318 -7.18 8.27 20.94
CA PHE A 318 -8.34 8.02 21.78
C PHE A 318 -9.43 9.12 21.66
N PHE A 319 -9.04 10.38 21.47
CA PHE A 319 -10.00 11.46 21.26
C PHE A 319 -10.48 11.53 19.81
N ASN A 320 -9.57 11.42 18.84
CA ASN A 320 -9.89 11.52 17.42
C ASN A 320 -10.78 10.37 16.92
N GLU A 321 -10.65 9.17 17.48
CA GLU A 321 -11.46 8.01 17.10
C GLU A 321 -12.97 8.24 17.37
N LYS A 322 -13.32 9.00 18.42
CA LYS A 322 -14.72 9.34 18.77
C LYS A 322 -15.41 10.19 17.70
N ILE A 323 -14.64 10.91 16.91
CA ILE A 323 -15.10 11.73 15.79
C ILE A 323 -14.67 11.15 14.44
N LYS A 324 -14.24 9.87 14.42
CA LYS A 324 -13.88 9.09 13.23
C LYS A 324 -12.74 9.69 12.39
N VAL A 325 -11.80 10.40 13.03
CA VAL A 325 -10.59 10.93 12.38
C VAL A 325 -9.40 10.04 12.71
N ASP A 326 -8.61 9.65 11.71
CA ASP A 326 -7.41 8.86 11.96
C ASP A 326 -6.29 9.73 12.52
N THR A 327 -5.51 9.16 13.44
CA THR A 327 -4.32 9.77 14.03
C THR A 327 -3.07 9.08 13.49
N ILE A 328 -2.13 9.88 13.00
CA ILE A 328 -0.90 9.40 12.37
C ILE A 328 0.29 9.85 13.20
N LEU A 329 1.09 8.89 13.67
CA LEU A 329 2.44 9.14 14.16
C LEU A 329 3.42 8.90 13.01
N PHE A 330 4.11 9.96 12.59
CA PHE A 330 5.04 9.94 11.47
C PHE A 330 6.49 10.10 11.96
N PHE A 331 7.28 9.02 11.81
CA PHE A 331 8.72 8.98 12.04
C PHE A 331 9.45 9.45 10.78
N ASP A 332 9.91 10.68 10.76
CA ASP A 332 10.69 11.24 9.64
C ASP A 332 12.18 10.97 9.87
N GLU A 333 12.88 10.55 8.81
CA GLU A 333 14.28 10.12 8.85
C GLU A 333 14.55 8.95 9.83
N ALA A 334 13.61 7.99 9.88
CA ALA A 334 13.57 6.90 10.85
C ALA A 334 14.84 6.01 10.88
N ASN A 335 15.60 5.95 9.79
CA ASN A 335 16.82 5.15 9.69
C ASN A 335 18.11 5.89 10.09
N THR A 336 18.01 7.00 10.82
CA THR A 336 19.14 7.79 11.31
C THR A 336 19.47 7.57 12.79
N THR A 337 18.75 6.67 13.47
CA THR A 337 18.93 6.31 14.88
C THR A 337 19.29 4.84 15.02
N ASP A 338 20.01 4.50 16.09
CA ASP A 338 20.27 3.11 16.47
C ASP A 338 19.02 2.40 17.03
N ALA A 339 17.99 3.16 17.46
CA ALA A 339 16.72 2.64 17.96
C ALA A 339 15.71 2.28 16.85
N ILE A 340 16.19 1.94 15.65
CA ILE A 340 15.35 1.57 14.50
C ILE A 340 14.58 0.27 14.74
N ASP A 341 15.12 -0.62 15.57
CA ASP A 341 14.48 -1.86 16.05
C ASP A 341 13.17 -1.58 16.79
N LEU A 342 13.12 -0.55 17.65
CA LEU A 342 11.89 -0.13 18.33
C LEU A 342 10.88 0.43 17.34
N ILE A 343 11.31 1.21 16.34
CA ILE A 343 10.42 1.68 15.27
C ILE A 343 9.83 0.49 14.50
N LYS A 344 10.65 -0.52 14.19
CA LYS A 344 10.16 -1.77 13.58
C LYS A 344 9.13 -2.46 14.46
N GLU A 345 9.37 -2.58 15.77
CA GLU A 345 8.43 -3.19 16.73
C GLU A 345 7.07 -2.46 16.70
N ILE A 346 7.10 -1.12 16.72
CA ILE A 346 5.89 -0.28 16.68
C ILE A 346 5.12 -0.48 15.37
N MET A 347 5.83 -0.44 14.24
CA MET A 347 5.20 -0.48 12.92
C MET A 347 4.67 -1.85 12.53
N VAL A 348 5.40 -2.92 12.86
CA VAL A 348 5.11 -4.29 12.41
C VAL A 348 4.35 -5.06 13.48
N ASP A 349 4.85 -5.04 14.71
CA ASP A 349 4.34 -5.88 15.79
C ASP A 349 3.28 -5.16 16.63
N ARG A 350 3.06 -3.86 16.38
CA ARG A 350 2.13 -2.98 17.11
C ARG A 350 2.43 -2.98 18.62
N ARG A 351 3.73 -2.96 18.98
CA ARG A 351 4.22 -2.97 20.35
C ARG A 351 5.29 -1.90 20.56
N VAL A 352 5.49 -1.53 21.82
CA VAL A 352 6.53 -0.60 22.26
C VAL A 352 7.16 -1.17 23.54
N ASN A 353 8.44 -1.56 23.48
CA ASN A 353 9.13 -2.21 24.61
C ASN A 353 8.38 -3.45 25.13
N GLY A 354 7.82 -4.26 24.22
CA GLY A 354 7.02 -5.44 24.53
C GLY A 354 5.57 -5.14 24.94
N ARG A 355 5.22 -3.90 25.31
CA ARG A 355 3.84 -3.49 25.62
C ARG A 355 3.04 -3.38 24.33
N ALA A 356 1.86 -4.02 24.28
CA ALA A 356 0.94 -3.82 23.17
C ALA A 356 0.45 -2.37 23.13
N ILE A 357 0.51 -1.77 21.94
CA ILE A 357 -0.19 -0.52 21.64
C ILE A 357 -1.69 -0.83 21.69
N ASN A 358 -2.49 0.06 22.27
CA ASN A 358 -3.89 -0.21 22.58
C ASN A 358 -4.66 -0.74 21.34
N LEU A 359 -5.13 -1.99 21.43
CA LEU A 359 -5.82 -2.70 20.35
C LEU A 359 -7.20 -2.12 20.03
N GLU A 360 -7.79 -1.36 20.96
CA GLU A 360 -9.05 -0.66 20.72
C GLU A 360 -8.88 0.54 19.78
N LEU A 361 -7.65 1.08 19.65
CA LEU A 361 -7.35 2.22 18.79
C LEU A 361 -7.18 1.80 17.33
N THR A 362 -8.31 1.59 16.65
CA THR A 362 -8.32 1.13 15.25
C THR A 362 -7.86 2.20 14.26
N ARG A 363 -7.98 3.47 14.66
CA ARG A 363 -7.65 4.66 13.88
C ARG A 363 -6.31 5.31 14.23
N LEU A 364 -5.44 4.59 14.95
CA LEU A 364 -4.04 4.99 15.15
C LEU A 364 -3.16 4.29 14.10
N HIS A 365 -2.45 5.08 13.31
CA HIS A 365 -1.56 4.60 12.26
C HIS A 365 -0.14 5.14 12.42
N PHE A 366 0.82 4.38 11.90
CA PHE A 366 2.24 4.71 11.95
C PHE A 366 2.80 4.78 10.54
N ILE A 367 3.58 5.82 10.26
CA ILE A 367 4.35 5.96 9.01
C ILE A 367 5.80 6.14 9.41
N ALA A 368 6.72 5.53 8.66
CA ALA A 368 8.13 5.89 8.70
C ALA A 368 8.59 6.40 7.34
N ALA A 369 9.46 7.40 7.33
CA ALA A 369 10.20 7.82 6.16
C ALA A 369 11.69 7.55 6.36
N CYS A 370 12.32 6.96 5.35
CA CYS A 370 13.74 6.62 5.38
C CYS A 370 14.48 7.31 4.24
N ASN A 371 15.73 7.68 4.50
CA ASN A 371 16.64 8.14 3.46
C ASN A 371 17.27 6.93 2.76
N PRO A 372 17.44 6.96 1.43
CA PRO A 372 18.05 5.85 0.70
C PRO A 372 19.51 5.69 1.10
N TYR A 373 19.94 4.46 1.31
CA TYR A 373 21.33 4.13 1.57
C TYR A 373 22.14 4.31 0.29
N ARG A 374 23.08 5.26 0.31
CA ARG A 374 23.96 5.56 -0.83
C ARG A 374 25.36 5.88 -0.35
N LYS A 375 26.36 5.26 -0.96
CA LYS A 375 27.76 5.58 -0.73
C LYS A 375 28.14 6.85 -1.49
N HIS A 376 28.99 7.68 -0.90
CA HIS A 376 29.62 8.77 -1.63
C HIS A 376 30.55 8.24 -2.74
N THR A 377 30.78 9.04 -3.77
CA THR A 377 31.74 8.71 -4.82
C THR A 377 33.16 8.60 -4.23
N LYS A 378 34.02 7.76 -4.82
CA LYS A 378 35.42 7.59 -4.38
C LYS A 378 36.18 8.93 -4.35
N GLU A 379 35.87 9.84 -5.27
CA GLU A 379 36.44 11.19 -5.32
C GLU A 379 36.01 12.05 -4.13
N MET A 380 34.72 12.03 -3.78
CA MET A 380 34.19 12.77 -2.63
C MET A 380 34.71 12.19 -1.32
N ILE A 381 34.82 10.86 -1.20
CA ILE A 381 35.43 10.19 -0.05
C ILE A 381 36.87 10.66 0.14
N LYS A 382 37.71 10.58 -0.90
CA LYS A 382 39.09 11.09 -0.86
C LYS A 382 39.16 12.56 -0.47
N LYS A 383 38.23 13.38 -0.98
CA LYS A 383 38.15 14.81 -0.64
C LYS A 383 37.83 15.00 0.84
N LEU A 384 36.87 14.26 1.39
CA LEU A 384 36.49 14.29 2.81
C LEU A 384 37.64 13.83 3.71
N GLU A 385 38.32 12.75 3.35
CA GLU A 385 39.51 12.25 4.05
C GLU A 385 40.66 13.27 4.04
N SER A 386 40.80 14.02 2.95
CA SER A 386 41.84 15.04 2.77
C SER A 386 41.48 16.43 3.34
N ALA A 387 40.22 16.65 3.74
CA ALA A 387 39.79 17.91 4.31
C ALA A 387 40.44 18.08 5.69
N GLY A 388 41.24 19.14 5.88
CA GLY A 388 42.24 19.32 6.96
C GLY A 388 41.77 19.33 8.42
N LEU A 389 40.57 18.83 8.73
CA LEU A 389 40.17 18.32 10.04
C LEU A 389 40.07 16.80 9.89
N GLY A 390 41.21 16.14 9.73
CA GLY A 390 41.27 14.70 9.47
C GLY A 390 40.42 13.92 10.48
N TYR A 391 39.70 12.90 9.99
CA TYR A 391 39.04 11.93 10.86
C TYR A 391 40.04 11.48 11.94
N HIS A 392 39.68 11.62 13.21
CA HIS A 392 40.57 11.26 14.32
C HIS A 392 40.84 9.74 14.37
N VAL A 393 40.05 8.97 13.63
CA VAL A 393 40.10 7.52 13.48
C VAL A 393 40.09 7.21 11.98
N SER A 394 41.01 6.38 11.50
CA SER A 394 41.03 6.02 10.08
C SER A 394 39.80 5.15 9.71
N ALA A 395 39.37 5.16 8.45
CA ALA A 395 38.20 4.39 8.01
C ALA A 395 38.29 2.87 8.31
N GLY A 396 39.50 2.33 8.50
CA GLY A 396 39.72 0.94 8.92
C GLY A 396 39.62 0.71 10.44
N GLU A 397 39.68 1.76 11.24
CA GLU A 397 39.69 1.74 12.72
C GLU A 397 38.37 2.23 13.33
N THR A 398 37.45 2.75 12.53
CA THR A 398 36.14 3.22 13.00
C THR A 398 35.21 2.05 13.31
N ASP A 399 34.63 2.05 14.51
CA ASP A 399 33.62 1.08 14.94
C ASP A 399 32.22 1.38 14.36
N ASP A 400 31.97 2.64 13.95
CA ASP A 400 30.74 3.08 13.29
C ASP A 400 30.67 2.55 11.85
N LYS A 401 29.97 1.42 11.66
CA LYS A 401 29.74 0.75 10.38
C LYS A 401 28.25 0.48 10.18
N LEU A 402 27.88 0.25 8.91
CA LEU A 402 26.53 -0.18 8.53
C LEU A 402 26.28 -1.63 8.96
#